data_AF-A0A2N6U487-F1
#
_entry.id   AF-A0A2N6U487-F1
#
_cell.length_a   1.000
_cell.length_b   1.000
_cell.length_c   1.000
_cell.angle_alpha   90.00
_cell.angle_beta   90.00
_cell.angle_gamma   90.00
#
_symmetry.space_group_name_H-M   'P 1'
#
loop_
_entity.id
_entity.type
_entity.pdbx_description
1 polymer ?
#
loop_
_entity_poly.entity_id
_entity_poly.type
_entity_poly.pdbx_seq_one_letter_code
_entity_poly.pdbx_strand_id
1 'polypeptide(L)'
;MSTDKYVPSDEAVRGPFAGVLDEYCGIPLEEGVAAFDRWLAAHDARIRRDGAREALDGLANYARARGTIASMDIVYHLWGSVSSAAEHYRDTHYSIPGEAP
;
A
#
# COMPACT_ATOMS: atom_id res chain seq x y z
N MET A 1 -16.07 29.60 7.03
CA MET A 1 -15.69 28.61 8.05
C MET A 1 -15.09 27.43 7.31
N SER A 2 -13.81 27.11 7.54
CA SER A 2 -13.20 25.90 7.00
C SER A 2 -13.91 24.70 7.64
N THR A 3 -14.62 23.89 6.86
CA THR A 3 -15.04 22.56 7.29
C THR A 3 -13.83 21.64 7.22
N ASP A 4 -12.86 21.87 8.10
CA ASP A 4 -11.84 20.86 8.38
C ASP A 4 -12.58 19.62 8.87
N LYS A 5 -12.64 18.61 7.99
CA LYS A 5 -13.20 17.32 8.35
C LYS A 5 -12.37 16.80 9.51
N TYR A 6 -13.00 16.70 10.67
CA TYR A 6 -12.39 16.05 11.82
C TYR A 6 -12.00 14.63 11.43
N VAL A 7 -10.71 14.33 11.55
CA VAL A 7 -10.17 12.97 11.43
C VAL A 7 -9.61 12.62 12.80
N PRO A 8 -10.21 11.66 13.53
CA PRO A 8 -9.70 11.25 14.83
C PRO A 8 -8.33 10.57 14.68
N SER A 9 -7.47 10.72 15.69
CA SER A 9 -6.20 9.98 15.76
C SER A 9 -6.44 8.50 16.08
N ASP A 10 -5.47 7.65 15.74
CA ASP A 10 -5.53 6.22 16.06
C ASP A 10 -5.70 5.98 17.57
N GLU A 11 -5.03 6.77 18.40
CA GLU A 11 -5.15 6.71 19.87
C GLU A 11 -6.57 7.06 20.34
N ALA A 12 -7.23 8.02 19.68
CA ALA A 12 -8.60 8.42 20.00
C ALA A 12 -9.64 7.35 19.65
N VAL A 13 -9.35 6.46 18.68
CA VAL A 13 -10.27 5.39 18.25
C VAL A 13 -9.92 4.01 18.83
N ARG A 14 -8.67 3.79 19.28
CA ARG A 14 -8.19 2.51 19.82
C ARG A 14 -9.03 2.04 21.01
N GLY A 15 -9.25 2.90 21.98
CA GLY A 15 -10.06 2.61 23.18
C GLY A 15 -11.52 2.28 22.84
N PRO A 16 -12.23 3.15 22.08
CA PRO A 16 -13.57 2.87 21.60
C PRO A 16 -13.70 1.55 20.80
N PHE A 17 -12.72 1.24 19.94
CA PHE A 17 -12.72 -0.01 19.19
C PHE A 17 -12.62 -1.24 20.10
N ALA A 18 -11.68 -1.22 21.05
CA ALA A 18 -11.51 -2.32 22.00
C ALA A 18 -12.75 -2.48 22.91
N GLY A 19 -13.37 -1.37 23.33
CA GLY A 19 -14.61 -1.38 24.10
C GLY A 19 -15.79 -2.01 23.34
N VAL A 20 -15.91 -1.74 22.03
CA VAL A 20 -16.95 -2.39 21.20
C VAL A 20 -16.72 -3.89 21.10
N LEU A 21 -15.47 -4.34 20.97
CA LEU A 21 -15.16 -5.78 20.92
C LEU A 21 -15.43 -6.48 22.26
N ASP A 22 -15.17 -5.80 23.38
CA ASP A 22 -15.49 -6.30 24.72
C ASP A 22 -17.01 -6.40 24.93
N GLU A 23 -17.74 -5.33 24.62
CA GLU A 23 -19.18 -5.24 24.83
C GLU A 23 -19.99 -6.16 23.90
N TYR A 24 -19.64 -6.22 22.61
CA TYR A 24 -20.46 -6.89 21.59
C TYR A 24 -19.90 -8.23 21.12
N CYS A 25 -18.62 -8.50 21.35
CA CYS A 25 -17.97 -9.74 20.90
C CYS A 25 -17.40 -10.57 22.06
N GLY A 26 -17.44 -10.08 23.30
CA GLY A 26 -16.87 -10.75 24.46
C GLY A 26 -15.35 -10.90 24.40
N ILE A 27 -14.69 -10.06 23.60
CA ILE A 27 -13.23 -10.05 23.47
C ILE A 27 -12.67 -9.07 24.51
N PRO A 28 -11.87 -9.54 25.48
CA PRO A 28 -11.35 -8.67 26.54
C PRO A 28 -10.67 -7.42 25.98
N LEU A 29 -10.80 -6.30 26.69
CA LEU A 29 -10.30 -5.00 26.26
C LEU A 29 -8.81 -5.01 25.84
N GLU A 30 -7.94 -5.73 26.57
CA GLU A 30 -6.52 -5.90 26.20
C GLU A 30 -6.34 -6.65 24.87
N GLU A 31 -7.14 -7.69 24.62
CA GLU A 31 -7.13 -8.44 23.38
C GLU A 31 -7.70 -7.62 22.21
N GLY A 32 -8.72 -6.79 22.49
CA GLY A 32 -9.28 -5.84 21.54
C GLY A 32 -8.28 -4.76 21.12
N VAL A 33 -7.48 -4.24 22.05
CA VAL A 33 -6.37 -3.32 21.75
C VAL A 33 -5.32 -4.01 20.89
N ALA A 34 -4.91 -5.22 21.26
CA ALA A 34 -3.94 -5.98 20.47
C ALA A 34 -4.47 -6.31 19.06
N ALA A 35 -5.78 -6.54 18.91
CA ALA A 35 -6.43 -6.74 17.62
C ALA A 35 -6.43 -5.46 16.76
N PHE A 36 -6.70 -4.30 17.36
CA PHE A 36 -6.58 -3.01 16.68
C PHE A 36 -5.16 -2.78 16.16
N ASP A 37 -4.14 -3.05 16.98
CA ASP A 37 -2.74 -2.84 16.61
C ASP A 37 -2.31 -3.75 15.46
N ARG A 38 -2.73 -5.02 15.47
CA ARG A 38 -2.50 -5.94 14.35
C ARG A 38 -3.21 -5.47 13.08
N TRP A 39 -4.45 -5.02 13.20
CA TRP A 39 -5.22 -4.51 12.06
C TRP A 39 -4.56 -3.25 11.46
N LEU A 40 -4.16 -2.29 12.29
CA LEU A 40 -3.51 -1.06 11.85
C LEU A 40 -2.18 -1.35 11.18
N ALA A 41 -1.36 -2.23 11.76
CA ALA A 41 -0.10 -2.64 11.14
C ALA A 41 -0.29 -3.31 9.77
N ALA A 42 -1.30 -4.18 9.63
CA ALA A 42 -1.65 -4.80 8.36
C ALA A 42 -2.19 -3.77 7.34
N HIS A 43 -3.00 -2.83 7.80
CA HIS A 43 -3.53 -1.73 7.00
C HIS A 43 -2.41 -0.83 6.45
N ASP A 44 -1.47 -0.42 7.30
CA ASP A 44 -0.33 0.40 6.90
C ASP A 44 0.63 -0.33 5.97
N ALA A 45 0.84 -1.62 6.20
CA ALA A 45 1.60 -2.46 5.29
C ALA A 45 0.95 -2.51 3.90
N ARG A 46 -0.38 -2.62 3.84
CA ARG A 46 -1.15 -2.55 2.59
C ARG A 46 -1.01 -1.19 1.91
N ILE A 47 -1.15 -0.08 2.63
CA ILE A 47 -0.97 1.27 2.05
C ILE A 47 0.44 1.42 1.46
N ARG A 48 1.48 1.04 2.22
CA ARG A 48 2.87 1.11 1.74
C ARG A 48 3.08 0.27 0.49
N ARG A 49 2.51 -0.93 0.45
CA ARG A 49 2.52 -1.81 -0.71
C ARG A 49 1.87 -1.14 -1.92
N ASP A 50 0.65 -0.64 -1.76
CA ASP A 50 -0.13 -0.07 -2.85
C ASP A 50 0.53 1.22 -3.39
N GLY A 51 1.08 2.07 -2.52
CA GLY A 51 1.85 3.25 -2.93
C GLY A 51 3.17 2.91 -3.64
N ALA A 52 3.90 1.88 -3.18
CA ALA A 52 5.09 1.40 -3.88
C ALA A 52 4.74 0.86 -5.28
N ARG A 53 3.62 0.15 -5.39
CA ARG A 53 3.09 -0.34 -6.67
C ARG A 53 2.76 0.80 -7.63
N GLU A 54 2.01 1.81 -7.17
CA GLU A 54 1.68 2.98 -8.00
C GLU A 54 2.94 3.71 -8.48
N ALA A 55 3.95 3.85 -7.62
CA ALA A 55 5.23 4.45 -7.99
C ALA A 55 5.97 3.63 -9.07
N LEU A 56 6.00 2.31 -8.94
CA LEU A 56 6.62 1.41 -9.92
C LEU A 56 5.87 1.41 -11.25
N ASP A 57 4.54 1.43 -11.22
CA ASP A 57 3.69 1.55 -12.41
C ASP A 57 3.91 2.90 -13.11
N GLY A 58 4.00 3.97 -12.33
CA GLY A 58 4.33 5.31 -12.80
C GLY A 58 5.72 5.36 -13.47
N LEU A 59 6.71 4.70 -12.86
CA LEU A 59 8.06 4.58 -13.43
C LEU A 59 8.05 3.80 -14.75
N ALA A 60 7.35 2.67 -14.82
CA ALA A 60 7.21 1.87 -16.05
C ALA A 60 6.49 2.64 -17.17
N ASN A 61 5.46 3.43 -16.83
CA ASN A 61 4.73 4.26 -17.80
C ASN A 61 5.55 5.45 -18.29
N TYR A 62 6.19 6.19 -17.37
CA TYR A 62 7.18 7.20 -17.72
C TYR A 62 8.25 6.60 -18.62
N ALA A 63 8.58 5.33 -18.37
CA ALA A 63 9.53 4.63 -19.17
C ALA A 63 9.09 4.39 -20.62
N ARG A 64 7.96 3.72 -20.81
CA ARG A 64 7.39 3.56 -22.15
C ARG A 64 7.26 4.90 -22.91
N ALA A 65 6.89 5.98 -22.22
CA ALA A 65 6.70 7.30 -22.82
C ALA A 65 7.99 8.01 -23.25
N ARG A 66 9.16 7.72 -22.66
CA ARG A 66 10.45 8.36 -22.99
C ARG A 66 11.29 7.59 -24.00
N GLY A 67 11.09 6.27 -24.11
CA GLY A 67 11.79 5.45 -25.12
C GLY A 67 11.54 5.93 -26.56
N THR A 68 10.41 6.61 -26.80
CA THR A 68 10.04 7.12 -28.13
C THR A 68 10.90 8.28 -28.65
N ILE A 69 11.80 8.88 -27.85
CA ILE A 69 12.54 10.09 -28.26
C ILE A 69 14.07 9.90 -28.12
N ALA A 70 14.66 9.51 -29.26
CA ALA A 70 16.07 9.65 -29.69
C ALA A 70 17.17 8.70 -29.12
N SER A 71 17.90 8.08 -30.08
CA SER A 71 18.95 7.05 -29.97
C SER A 71 18.50 5.73 -29.30
N MET A 72 17.77 4.94 -30.09
CA MET A 72 16.83 3.93 -29.59
C MET A 72 17.49 2.75 -28.85
N ASP A 73 18.46 2.02 -29.41
CA ASP A 73 18.69 0.65 -28.91
C ASP A 73 19.22 0.53 -27.47
N ILE A 74 20.18 1.38 -27.06
CA ILE A 74 20.74 1.32 -25.70
C ILE A 74 19.75 1.89 -24.68
N VAL A 75 19.02 2.95 -25.05
CA VAL A 75 17.99 3.55 -24.20
C VAL A 75 16.82 2.58 -24.04
N TYR A 76 16.30 1.96 -25.11
CA TYR A 76 15.24 0.94 -25.00
C TYR A 76 15.67 -0.27 -24.20
N HIS A 77 16.91 -0.76 -24.38
CA HIS A 77 17.34 -1.95 -23.66
C HIS A 77 17.54 -1.68 -22.16
N LEU A 78 18.18 -0.57 -21.77
CA LEU A 78 18.31 -0.21 -20.35
C LEU A 78 16.95 0.09 -19.71
N TRP A 79 16.05 0.71 -20.46
CA TRP A 79 14.78 1.20 -19.95
C TRP A 79 13.67 0.15 -19.91
N GLY A 80 13.66 -0.76 -20.89
CA GLY A 80 12.86 -1.98 -20.85
C GLY A 80 13.28 -2.89 -19.70
N SER A 81 14.58 -3.00 -19.41
CA SER A 81 15.09 -3.73 -18.26
C SER A 81 14.64 -3.12 -16.93
N VAL A 82 14.69 -1.79 -16.79
CA VAL A 82 14.21 -1.11 -15.57
C VAL A 82 12.72 -1.29 -15.37
N SER A 83 11.92 -1.16 -16.44
CA SER A 83 10.46 -1.36 -16.35
C SER A 83 10.11 -2.81 -15.98
N SER A 84 10.76 -3.78 -16.61
CA SER A 84 10.55 -5.20 -16.31
C SER A 84 11.00 -5.57 -14.89
N ALA A 85 12.12 -5.00 -14.42
CA ALA A 85 12.58 -5.21 -13.05
C ALA A 85 11.64 -4.57 -12.01
N ALA A 86 11.07 -3.40 -12.32
CA ALA A 86 10.07 -2.74 -11.48
C ALA A 86 8.76 -3.55 -11.40
N GLU A 87 8.26 -4.03 -12.55
CA GLU A 87 7.08 -4.91 -12.62
C GLU A 87 7.32 -6.22 -11.86
N HIS A 88 8.47 -6.86 -12.07
CA HIS A 88 8.82 -8.09 -11.37
C HIS A 88 8.95 -7.89 -9.86
N TYR A 89 9.58 -6.80 -9.42
CA TYR A 89 9.70 -6.48 -7.99
C TYR A 89 8.32 -6.22 -7.37
N ARG A 90 7.46 -5.45 -8.05
CA ARG A 90 6.06 -5.24 -7.65
C ARG A 90 5.32 -6.57 -7.51
N ASP A 91 5.39 -7.43 -8.51
CA ASP A 91 4.61 -8.67 -8.52
C ASP A 91 5.13 -9.70 -7.49
N THR A 92 6.43 -9.71 -7.22
CA THR A 92 7.05 -10.61 -6.24
C THR A 92 6.86 -10.14 -4.80
N HIS A 93 7.01 -8.85 -4.53
CA HIS A 93 7.01 -8.32 -3.16
C HIS A 93 5.67 -7.73 -2.72
N TYR A 94 4.82 -7.36 -3.69
CA TYR A 94 3.60 -6.57 -3.48
C TYR A 94 2.39 -7.17 -4.23
N SER A 95 2.36 -8.49 -4.38
CA SER A 95 1.28 -9.24 -5.04
C SER A 95 -0.08 -9.02 -4.36
N ILE A 96 -1.15 -9.06 -5.15
CA ILE A 96 -2.52 -9.06 -4.64
C ILE A 96 -2.88 -10.50 -4.25
N PRO A 97 -3.36 -10.75 -3.02
CA PRO A 97 -3.82 -12.09 -2.65
C PRO A 97 -4.97 -12.52 -3.57
N GLY A 98 -4.77 -13.58 -4.37
CA GLY A 98 -5.79 -14.17 -5.24
C GLY A 98 -5.57 -13.99 -6.74
N GLU A 99 -4.63 -13.16 -7.18
CA GLU A 99 -4.13 -13.19 -8.56
C GLU A 99 -2.92 -14.12 -8.61
N ALA A 100 -3.12 -15.35 -9.11
CA ALA A 100 -2.01 -16.20 -9.52
C ALA A 100 -1.32 -15.56 -10.75
N PRO A 101 0.01 -15.77 -10.93
CA PRO A 101 0.74 -15.26 -12.09
C PRO A 101 0.22 -15.79 -13.42
#